data_AF-A0A8S4EBA9-F1
#
_entry.id   AF-A0A8S4EBA9-F1
#
_cell.length_a   1.000
_cell.length_b   1.000
_cell.length_c   1.000
_cell.angle_alpha   90.00
_cell.angle_beta   90.00
_cell.angle_gamma   90.00
#
_symmetry.space_group_name_H-M   'P 1'
#
loop_
_entity.id
_entity.type
_entity.pdbx_description
1 polymer ?
#
loop_
_entity_poly.entity_id
_entity_poly.type
_entity_poly.pdbx_seq_one_letter_code
_entity_poly.pdbx_strand_id
1 'polypeptide(L)'
;MVVAIWLSLHNAAQLRCYHAASREQLAEINITPYVTKMLHGCDDIIRQHKAACLRVTALLAHRDTLWVGTSAGVLLTAPLHNSPNSSAANFTTPPLSGVTYGHTGHVRFLTIVENPAATKPTKPTQSSLKTKALSRRSANAEKLQKQADTPQNTKETLIISGGDGYEDFRNSSSTEDAGREDSTNHLLLWKV
;
A
#
# COMPACT_ATOMS: atom_id res chain seq x y z
N MET A 1 7.97 -0.12 23.01
CA MET A 1 7.32 -0.02 21.69
C MET A 1 5.84 0.09 21.94
N VAL A 2 5.22 1.23 21.62
CA VAL A 2 3.76 1.39 21.73
C VAL A 2 3.14 0.62 20.57
N VAL A 3 2.33 -0.39 20.86
CA VAL A 3 1.58 -1.13 19.85
C VAL A 3 0.21 -0.47 19.74
N ALA A 4 -0.11 0.03 18.55
CA ALA A 4 -1.39 0.67 18.24
C ALA A 4 -2.29 -0.26 17.42
N ILE A 5 -3.59 -0.25 17.70
CA ILE A 5 -4.61 -1.00 16.97
C ILE A 5 -5.47 0.00 16.21
N TRP A 6 -5.51 -0.14 14.88
CA TRP A 6 -6.40 0.63 14.03
C TRP A 6 -7.66 -0.17 13.73
N LEU A 7 -8.81 0.46 13.93
CA LEU A 7 -10.13 -0.14 13.78
C LEU A 7 -10.98 0.71 12.85
N SER A 8 -11.68 0.04 11.94
CA SER A 8 -12.85 0.60 11.27
C SER A 8 -14.11 0.24 12.02
N LEU A 9 -15.08 1.14 12.10
CA LEU A 9 -16.39 0.84 12.67
C LEU A 9 -17.35 0.32 11.59
N HIS A 10 -18.27 -0.56 11.99
CA HIS A 10 -19.26 -1.11 11.06
C HIS A 10 -20.11 0.01 10.46
N ASN A 11 -20.20 0.01 9.13
CA ASN A 11 -21.01 0.96 8.37
C ASN A 11 -20.71 2.45 8.70
N ALA A 12 -19.45 2.79 8.94
CA ALA A 12 -19.04 4.16 9.27
C ALA A 12 -17.83 4.63 8.46
N ALA A 13 -17.79 5.93 8.19
CA ALA A 13 -16.65 6.64 7.59
C ALA A 13 -15.63 7.10 8.66
N GLN A 14 -15.35 6.25 9.64
CA GLN A 14 -14.48 6.56 10.77
C GLN A 14 -13.42 5.49 10.99
N LEU A 15 -12.22 5.96 11.33
CA LEU A 15 -11.14 5.13 11.85
C LEU A 15 -10.89 5.50 13.31
N ARG A 16 -10.63 4.50 14.14
CA ARG A 16 -10.17 4.70 15.52
C ARG A 16 -8.84 4.04 15.73
N CYS A 17 -8.00 4.69 16.53
CA CYS A 17 -6.73 4.12 16.96
C CYS A 17 -6.76 3.94 18.47
N TYR A 18 -6.34 2.77 18.95
CA TYR A 18 -6.29 2.44 20.36
C TYR A 18 -4.90 1.98 20.75
N HIS A 19 -4.50 2.32 21.97
CA HIS A 19 -3.31 1.74 22.58
C HIS A 19 -3.61 0.27 22.93
N ALA A 20 -2.83 -0.69 22.42
CA ALA A 20 -3.15 -2.11 22.53
C ALA A 20 -3.25 -2.61 23.99
N ALA A 21 -2.35 -2.15 24.88
CA ALA A 21 -2.33 -2.61 26.27
C ALA A 21 -3.38 -1.91 27.16
N SER A 22 -3.37 -0.58 27.24
CA SER A 22 -4.31 0.19 28.08
C SER A 22 -5.72 0.27 27.53
N ARG A 23 -5.94 -0.02 26.22
CA ARG A 23 -7.22 0.16 25.51
C ARG A 23 -7.71 1.61 25.48
N GLU A 24 -6.82 2.55 25.77
CA GLU A 24 -7.11 3.98 25.65
C GLU A 24 -7.28 4.35 24.18
N GLN A 25 -8.30 5.17 23.87
CA GLN A 25 -8.48 5.72 22.54
C GLN A 25 -7.42 6.79 22.29
N LEU A 26 -6.57 6.53 21.30
CA LEU A 26 -5.53 7.45 20.86
C LEU A 26 -6.04 8.41 19.79
N ALA A 27 -6.88 7.92 18.86
CA ALA A 27 -7.36 8.68 17.70
C ALA A 27 -8.81 8.40 17.37
N GLU A 28 -9.48 9.41 16.79
CA GLU A 28 -10.64 9.21 15.92
C GLU A 28 -10.49 10.09 14.67
N ILE A 29 -10.65 9.50 13.49
CA ILE A 29 -10.46 10.17 12.20
C ILE A 29 -11.70 9.97 11.33
N ASN A 30 -12.33 11.07 10.92
CA ASN A 30 -13.37 11.06 9.91
C ASN A 30 -12.72 11.08 8.51
N ILE A 31 -12.96 10.04 7.70
CA ILE A 31 -12.37 9.92 6.36
C ILE A 31 -13.17 10.65 5.27
N THR A 32 -14.40 11.08 5.57
CA THR A 32 -15.31 11.75 4.63
C THR A 32 -14.68 12.89 3.83
N PRO A 33 -14.04 13.91 4.44
CA PRO A 33 -13.48 15.02 3.67
C PRO A 33 -12.38 14.59 2.69
N TYR A 34 -11.60 13.55 3.03
CA TYR A 34 -10.55 13.03 2.17
C TYR A 34 -11.14 12.31 0.95
N VAL A 35 -12.20 11.54 1.15
CA VAL A 35 -12.91 10.84 0.06
C VAL A 35 -13.67 11.83 -0.82
N THR A 36 -14.41 12.78 -0.24
CA THR A 36 -15.14 13.81 -1.01
C THR A 36 -14.22 14.63 -1.90
N LYS A 37 -12.99 14.93 -1.42
CA LYS A 37 -11.97 15.60 -2.24
C LYS A 37 -11.58 14.77 -3.47
N MET A 38 -11.48 13.45 -3.36
CA MET A 38 -11.16 12.57 -4.49
C MET A 38 -12.32 12.48 -5.50
N LEU A 39 -13.57 12.60 -5.03
CA LEU A 39 -14.77 12.55 -5.86
C LEU A 39 -15.15 13.90 -6.50
N HIS A 40 -14.28 14.92 -6.46
CA HIS A 40 -14.60 16.26 -6.96
C HIS A 40 -14.90 16.30 -8.47
N GLY A 41 -14.35 15.35 -9.24
CA GLY A 41 -14.59 15.23 -10.68
C GLY A 41 -15.85 14.44 -11.06
N CYS A 42 -16.53 13.81 -10.09
CA CYS A 42 -17.73 13.03 -10.34
C CYS A 42 -18.97 13.94 -10.46
N ASP A 43 -19.95 13.50 -11.27
CA ASP A 43 -21.27 14.12 -11.32
C ASP A 43 -21.89 14.23 -9.91
N ASP A 44 -22.64 15.30 -9.67
CA ASP A 44 -23.23 15.62 -8.38
C ASP A 44 -24.10 14.48 -7.82
N ILE A 45 -24.85 13.81 -8.68
CA ILE A 45 -25.73 12.69 -8.29
C ILE A 45 -24.89 11.51 -7.82
N ILE A 46 -23.85 11.15 -8.59
CA ILE A 46 -22.94 10.05 -8.26
C ILE A 46 -22.20 10.36 -6.96
N ARG A 47 -21.68 11.59 -6.83
CA ARG A 47 -20.94 12.04 -5.66
C ARG A 47 -21.80 12.00 -4.40
N GLN A 48 -23.05 12.46 -4.47
CA GLN A 48 -23.99 12.41 -3.34
C GLN A 48 -24.31 10.97 -2.93
N HIS A 49 -24.53 10.07 -3.89
CA HIS A 49 -24.77 8.66 -3.61
C HIS A 49 -23.56 8.01 -2.92
N LYS A 50 -22.35 8.17 -3.48
CA LYS A 50 -21.10 7.65 -2.91
C LYS A 50 -20.84 8.22 -1.50
N ALA A 51 -21.15 9.49 -1.26
CA ALA A 51 -20.99 10.13 0.04
C ALA A 51 -22.00 9.61 1.08
N ALA A 52 -23.28 9.43 0.70
CA ALA A 52 -24.32 8.94 1.59
C ALA A 52 -24.09 7.49 2.05
N CYS A 53 -23.47 6.67 1.21
CA CYS A 53 -23.14 5.27 1.51
C CYS A 53 -21.70 5.08 2.01
N LEU A 54 -20.98 6.17 2.32
CA LEU A 54 -19.57 6.12 2.63
C LEU A 54 -19.29 5.34 3.93
N ARG A 55 -18.44 4.32 3.81
CA ARG A 55 -17.90 3.53 4.93
C ARG A 55 -16.51 3.00 4.60
N VAL A 56 -15.74 2.68 5.64
CA VAL A 56 -14.52 1.88 5.48
C VAL A 56 -14.91 0.43 5.21
N THR A 57 -14.31 -0.18 4.20
CA THR A 57 -14.63 -1.55 3.76
C THR A 57 -13.44 -2.50 3.86
N ALA A 58 -12.22 -1.99 3.80
CA ALA A 58 -11.00 -2.78 3.98
C ALA A 58 -9.94 -1.95 4.71
N LEU A 59 -9.13 -2.61 5.54
CA LEU A 59 -8.04 -1.98 6.28
C LEU A 59 -6.82 -2.89 6.25
N LEU A 60 -5.65 -2.35 5.94
CA LEU A 60 -4.40 -3.12 5.85
C LEU A 60 -3.24 -2.26 6.36
N ALA A 61 -2.37 -2.83 7.19
CA ALA A 61 -1.15 -2.17 7.64
C ALA A 61 0.08 -2.92 7.11
N HIS A 62 0.99 -2.22 6.45
CA HIS A 62 2.25 -2.78 5.96
C HIS A 62 3.34 -1.71 5.87
N ARG A 63 4.58 -2.05 6.29
CA ARG A 63 5.78 -1.17 6.24
C ARG A 63 5.46 0.29 6.58
N ASP A 64 5.01 0.50 7.81
CA ASP A 64 4.69 1.84 8.34
C ASP A 64 3.64 2.63 7.56
N THR A 65 2.79 1.96 6.77
CA THR A 65 1.69 2.57 6.04
C THR A 65 0.38 1.86 6.35
N LEU A 66 -0.64 2.64 6.72
CA LEU A 66 -2.02 2.21 6.80
C LEU A 66 -2.68 2.44 5.44
N TRP A 67 -3.33 1.41 4.91
CA TRP A 67 -4.15 1.43 3.71
C TRP A 67 -5.61 1.27 4.10
N VAL A 68 -6.47 2.11 3.52
CA VAL A 68 -7.90 2.18 3.80
C VAL A 68 -8.65 2.07 2.49
N GLY A 69 -9.45 1.01 2.34
CA GLY A 69 -10.42 0.85 1.26
C GLY A 69 -11.79 1.37 1.69
N THR A 70 -12.50 2.02 0.77
CA THR A 70 -13.81 2.63 1.04
C THR A 70 -14.91 2.08 0.15
N SER A 71 -16.17 2.29 0.54
CA SER A 71 -17.34 1.95 -0.29
C SER A 71 -17.46 2.79 -1.57
N ALA A 72 -16.82 3.97 -1.61
CA ALA A 72 -16.79 4.83 -2.78
C ALA A 72 -15.69 4.44 -3.80
N GLY A 73 -14.89 3.41 -3.48
CA GLY A 73 -13.80 2.91 -4.32
C GLY A 73 -12.48 3.67 -4.22
N VAL A 74 -12.49 4.78 -3.47
CA VAL A 74 -11.29 5.52 -3.11
C VAL A 74 -10.45 4.70 -2.12
N LEU A 75 -9.15 4.61 -2.40
CA LEU A 75 -8.15 4.16 -1.43
C LEU A 75 -7.49 5.37 -0.76
N LEU A 76 -7.27 5.28 0.55
CA LEU A 76 -6.48 6.25 1.32
C LEU A 76 -5.25 5.58 1.92
N THR A 77 -4.18 6.34 2.09
CA THR A 77 -2.98 5.92 2.82
C THR A 77 -2.63 6.90 3.93
N ALA A 78 -2.06 6.40 5.03
CA ALA A 78 -1.55 7.21 6.13
C ALA A 78 -0.24 6.61 6.69
N PRO A 79 0.78 7.43 6.98
CA PRO A 79 1.99 6.95 7.64
C PRO A 79 1.70 6.55 9.11
N LEU A 80 2.11 5.35 9.50
CA LEU A 80 1.94 4.78 10.84
C LEU A 80 3.05 5.20 11.82
N HIS A 81 4.20 5.68 11.34
CA HIS A 81 5.25 6.20 12.23
C HIS A 81 4.81 7.48 12.98
N ASN A 82 3.75 8.12 12.52
CA ASN A 82 3.05 9.21 13.22
C ASN A 82 1.95 8.67 14.16
N SER A 83 2.01 7.40 14.56
CA SER A 83 1.02 6.84 15.46
C SER A 83 0.95 7.68 16.73
N PRO A 84 -0.26 8.04 17.18
CA PRO A 84 -0.39 8.90 18.33
C PRO A 84 0.11 8.22 19.59
N ASN A 85 0.73 8.99 20.48
CA ASN A 85 1.31 8.50 21.71
C ASN A 85 0.58 9.11 22.91
N SER A 86 0.09 8.26 23.82
CA SER A 86 -0.58 8.67 25.06
C SER A 86 0.32 9.55 25.95
N SER A 87 1.64 9.36 25.92
CA SER A 87 2.60 10.12 26.74
C SER A 87 3.02 11.47 26.14
N ALA A 88 2.76 11.71 24.85
CA ALA A 88 2.99 13.01 24.24
C ALA A 88 1.67 13.77 24.26
N ALA A 89 1.62 14.92 24.92
CA ALA A 89 0.42 15.77 25.04
C ALA A 89 -0.20 16.21 23.68
N ASN A 90 0.42 15.85 22.55
CA ASN A 90 0.01 16.22 21.21
C ASN A 90 -0.24 14.97 20.36
N PHE A 91 -1.50 14.55 20.32
CA PHE A 91 -2.04 13.72 19.27
C PHE A 91 -1.84 14.41 17.91
N THR A 92 -1.04 13.84 17.01
CA THR A 92 -1.00 14.25 15.60
C THR A 92 -1.78 13.24 14.78
N THR A 93 -2.90 13.66 14.23
CA THR A 93 -3.62 12.86 13.23
C THR A 93 -2.67 12.55 12.07
N PRO A 94 -2.42 11.27 11.72
CA PRO A 94 -1.60 10.96 10.57
C PRO A 94 -2.27 11.53 9.31
N PRO A 95 -1.52 12.20 8.42
CA PRO A 95 -2.10 12.80 7.23
C PRO A 95 -2.61 11.70 6.28
N LEU A 96 -3.93 11.64 6.09
CA LEU A 96 -4.52 10.77 5.08
C LEU A 96 -4.34 11.37 3.68
N SER A 97 -3.88 10.54 2.76
CA SER A 97 -3.70 10.89 1.34
C SER A 97 -4.53 9.96 0.47
N GLY A 98 -5.27 10.52 -0.49
CA GLY A 98 -5.99 9.73 -1.49
C GLY A 98 -5.05 9.18 -2.56
N VAL A 99 -5.24 7.91 -2.91
CA VAL A 99 -4.54 7.26 -4.02
C VAL A 99 -5.26 7.63 -5.32
N THR A 100 -4.50 8.02 -6.35
CA THR A 100 -5.06 8.54 -7.61
C THR A 100 -5.92 7.53 -8.35
N TYR A 101 -5.61 6.24 -8.20
CA TYR A 101 -6.34 5.15 -8.83
C TYR A 101 -7.11 4.37 -7.76
N GLY A 102 -8.33 3.99 -8.10
CA GLY A 102 -9.15 3.14 -7.27
C GLY A 102 -10.21 2.43 -8.09
N HIS A 103 -11.31 2.15 -7.42
CA HIS A 103 -12.43 1.38 -7.94
C HIS A 103 -13.61 2.30 -8.24
N THR A 104 -14.45 1.94 -9.21
CA THR A 104 -15.69 2.68 -9.46
C THR A 104 -16.73 2.45 -8.36
N GLY A 105 -16.70 1.26 -7.74
CA GLY A 105 -17.51 0.85 -6.59
C GLY A 105 -16.68 0.40 -5.40
N HIS A 106 -17.16 -0.56 -4.61
CA HIS A 106 -16.56 -0.87 -3.31
C HIS A 106 -15.16 -1.46 -3.44
N VAL A 107 -14.23 -0.99 -2.59
CA VAL A 107 -13.01 -1.78 -2.30
C VAL A 107 -13.44 -2.98 -1.45
N ARG A 108 -13.33 -4.19 -1.99
CA ARG A 108 -13.79 -5.44 -1.34
C ARG A 108 -12.74 -6.02 -0.41
N PHE A 109 -11.46 -5.94 -0.80
CA PHE A 109 -10.36 -6.41 0.03
C PHE A 109 -9.06 -5.66 -0.27
N LEU A 110 -8.14 -5.74 0.69
CA LEU A 110 -6.74 -5.35 0.56
C LEU A 110 -5.88 -6.53 0.99
N THR A 111 -4.82 -6.83 0.26
CA THR A 111 -3.89 -7.92 0.60
C THR A 111 -2.46 -7.57 0.24
N ILE A 112 -1.52 -8.31 0.82
CA ILE A 112 -0.07 -8.17 0.60
C ILE A 112 0.39 -9.42 -0.12
N VAL A 113 1.15 -9.24 -1.20
CA VAL A 113 1.83 -10.34 -1.90
C VAL A 113 3.32 -10.06 -1.93
N GLU A 114 4.13 -10.99 -1.41
CA GLU A 114 5.56 -10.98 -1.64
C GLU A 114 5.85 -11.61 -3.00
N ASN A 115 6.43 -10.85 -3.92
CA ASN A 115 6.97 -11.39 -5.15
C ASN A 115 8.34 -12.02 -4.83
N PRO A 116 8.50 -13.35 -4.92
CA PRO A 116 9.81 -13.96 -4.79
C PRO A 116 10.68 -13.41 -5.93
N ALA A 117 11.76 -12.72 -5.56
CA ALA A 117 12.66 -12.10 -6.51
C ALA A 117 13.03 -13.09 -7.61
N ALA A 118 12.94 -12.67 -8.88
CA ALA A 118 13.46 -13.45 -9.98
C ALA A 118 14.93 -13.74 -9.71
N THR A 119 15.26 -15.02 -9.45
CA THR A 119 16.65 -15.47 -9.38
C THR A 119 17.25 -15.16 -10.74
N LYS A 120 18.18 -14.19 -10.80
CA LYS A 120 18.94 -13.95 -12.02
C LYS A 120 19.54 -15.29 -12.44
N PRO A 121 19.31 -15.77 -13.68
CA PRO A 121 19.97 -16.98 -14.13
C PRO A 121 21.48 -16.72 -14.06
N THR A 122 22.17 -17.49 -13.23
CA THR A 122 23.62 -17.54 -13.19
C THR A 122 24.07 -17.98 -14.59
N LYS A 123 24.61 -17.05 -15.37
CA LYS A 123 25.27 -17.40 -16.64
C LYS A 123 26.33 -18.45 -16.30
N PRO A 124 26.30 -19.66 -16.88
CA PRO A 124 27.38 -20.61 -16.68
C PRO A 124 28.64 -19.96 -17.25
N THR A 125 29.62 -19.73 -16.38
CA THR A 125 30.96 -19.32 -16.77
C THR A 125 31.50 -20.41 -17.69
N GLN A 126 31.49 -20.17 -19.00
CA GLN A 126 32.19 -21.04 -19.95
C GLN A 126 33.66 -21.01 -19.57
N SER A 127 34.16 -22.14 -19.06
CA SER A 127 35.57 -22.39 -18.85
C SER A 127 36.25 -22.49 -20.21
N SER A 128 36.72 -21.35 -20.73
CA SER A 128 37.67 -21.38 -21.84
C SER A 128 38.96 -22.03 -21.34
N LEU A 129 39.31 -23.15 -21.97
CA LEU A 129 40.57 -23.88 -21.78
C LEU A 129 41.73 -22.90 -22.00
N LYS A 130 42.44 -22.54 -20.92
CA LYS A 130 43.67 -21.75 -21.00
C LYS A 130 44.86 -22.67 -21.33
N THR A 131 45.48 -22.45 -22.48
CA THR A 131 46.86 -22.85 -22.76
C THR A 131 47.81 -22.14 -21.79
N LYS A 132 48.76 -22.91 -21.24
CA LYS A 132 49.73 -22.53 -20.22
C LYS A 132 50.68 -21.42 -20.71
N ALA A 133 50.85 -20.38 -19.90
CA ALA A 133 52.06 -19.56 -19.89
C ALA A 133 52.42 -19.20 -18.44
N LEU A 134 53.67 -19.46 -18.09
CA LEU A 134 54.28 -19.34 -16.77
C LEU A 134 54.37 -17.88 -16.33
N SER A 135 53.87 -17.54 -15.15
CA SER A 135 54.40 -16.40 -14.39
C SER A 135 54.27 -16.65 -12.89
N ARG A 136 55.43 -16.78 -12.25
CA ARG A 136 55.59 -16.87 -10.79
C ARG A 136 55.37 -15.48 -10.22
N ARG A 137 54.35 -15.28 -9.38
CA ARG A 137 54.43 -14.41 -8.19
C ARG A 137 53.14 -14.45 -7.35
N SER A 138 53.36 -14.56 -6.04
CA SER A 138 52.49 -14.18 -4.90
C SER A 138 51.21 -14.99 -4.64
N ALA A 139 51.37 -16.01 -3.79
CA ALA A 139 50.30 -16.63 -3.01
C ALA A 139 49.87 -15.70 -1.86
N ASN A 140 49.01 -14.72 -2.14
CA ASN A 140 48.28 -14.00 -1.08
C ASN A 140 46.99 -13.27 -1.53
N ALA A 141 46.42 -13.59 -2.70
CA ALA A 141 45.21 -12.92 -3.20
C ALA A 141 43.88 -13.69 -2.98
N GLU A 142 43.89 -14.85 -2.31
CA GLU A 142 42.68 -15.69 -2.16
C GLU A 142 41.85 -15.43 -0.89
N LYS A 143 42.22 -14.44 -0.05
CA LYS A 143 41.51 -14.17 1.21
C LYS A 143 40.71 -12.88 1.29
N LEU A 144 40.54 -12.13 0.19
CA LEU A 144 39.80 -10.86 0.18
C LEU A 144 38.59 -10.81 -0.76
N GLN A 145 37.95 -11.96 -1.04
CA GLN A 145 36.67 -11.99 -1.77
C GLN A 145 35.65 -12.92 -1.10
N LYS A 146 35.64 -12.95 0.24
CA LYS A 146 34.56 -13.52 1.06
C LYS A 146 34.08 -12.48 2.08
N GLN A 147 33.65 -11.33 1.61
CA GLN A 147 32.91 -10.40 2.45
C GLN A 147 32.08 -9.47 1.56
N ALA A 148 30.78 -9.41 1.86
CA ALA A 148 29.74 -8.58 1.25
C ALA A 148 28.84 -9.22 0.16
N ASP A 149 28.42 -10.48 0.34
CA ASP A 149 27.06 -10.86 -0.09
C ASP A 149 26.19 -11.03 1.16
N THR A 150 25.82 -9.90 1.77
CA THR A 150 24.60 -9.86 2.58
C THR A 150 23.48 -10.20 1.59
N PRO A 151 22.65 -11.24 1.78
CA PRO A 151 21.50 -11.46 0.91
C PRO A 151 20.57 -10.27 1.11
N GLN A 152 20.73 -9.27 0.25
CA GLN A 152 19.81 -8.15 0.16
C GLN A 152 18.49 -8.81 -0.22
N ASN A 153 17.56 -8.85 0.74
CA ASN A 153 16.27 -9.48 0.58
C ASN A 153 15.50 -8.70 -0.50
N THR A 154 15.73 -9.03 -1.78
CA THR A 154 15.18 -8.38 -2.97
C THR A 154 13.72 -8.74 -3.21
N LYS A 155 12.99 -9.11 -2.16
CA LYS A 155 11.57 -9.41 -2.23
C LYS A 155 10.81 -8.11 -2.46
N GLU A 156 10.34 -7.97 -3.68
CA GLU A 156 9.38 -6.94 -4.04
C GLU A 156 8.05 -7.26 -3.34
N THR A 157 7.47 -6.28 -2.65
CA THR A 157 6.18 -6.45 -2.01
C THR A 157 5.14 -5.65 -2.75
N LEU A 158 3.99 -6.26 -2.98
CA LEU A 158 2.85 -5.66 -3.65
C LEU A 158 1.70 -5.54 -2.65
N ILE A 159 1.09 -4.36 -2.61
CA ILE A 159 -0.25 -4.18 -2.06
C ILE A 159 -1.23 -4.39 -3.21
N ILE A 160 -2.25 -5.20 -2.98
CA ILE A 160 -3.29 -5.48 -3.97
C ILE A 160 -4.64 -5.07 -3.38
N SER A 161 -5.42 -4.27 -4.12
CA SER A 161 -6.83 -4.07 -3.86
C SER A 161 -7.68 -4.80 -4.86
N GLY A 162 -8.77 -5.40 -4.40
CA GLY A 162 -9.82 -5.92 -5.26
C GLY A 162 -11.12 -5.17 -5.02
N GLY A 163 -11.83 -4.84 -6.08
CA GLY A 163 -13.06 -4.05 -6.01
C GLY A 163 -13.80 -3.97 -7.33
N ASP A 164 -14.88 -3.19 -7.35
CA ASP A 164 -15.74 -3.02 -8.53
C ASP A 164 -15.15 -1.95 -9.47
N GLY A 165 -14.86 -2.30 -10.72
CA GLY A 165 -14.35 -1.37 -11.74
C GLY A 165 -12.95 -0.79 -11.48
N TYR A 166 -12.49 0.04 -12.42
CA TYR A 166 -11.29 0.87 -12.32
C TYR A 166 -11.66 2.35 -12.46
N GLU A 167 -11.10 3.20 -11.60
CA GLU A 167 -11.34 4.65 -11.62
C GLU A 167 -10.02 5.41 -11.47
N ASP A 168 -9.79 6.42 -12.33
CA ASP A 168 -8.72 7.41 -12.19
C ASP A 168 -9.31 8.74 -11.73
N PHE A 169 -9.18 9.04 -10.45
CA PHE A 169 -9.76 10.22 -9.80
C PHE A 169 -9.13 11.56 -10.24
N ARG A 170 -8.12 11.53 -11.13
CA ARG A 170 -7.56 12.75 -11.73
C ARG A 170 -8.32 13.19 -12.98
N ASN A 171 -9.00 12.27 -13.65
CA ASN A 171 -9.65 12.53 -14.93
C ASN A 171 -11.16 12.60 -14.76
N SER A 172 -11.74 13.78 -14.92
CA SER A 172 -13.19 14.02 -14.83
C SER A 172 -13.94 13.80 -16.14
N SER A 173 -13.26 13.38 -17.22
CA SER A 173 -13.79 13.47 -18.59
C SER A 173 -14.44 12.20 -19.16
N SER A 174 -14.44 11.07 -18.45
CA SER A 174 -14.97 9.80 -18.94
C SER A 174 -16.30 9.42 -18.28
N THR A 175 -17.29 10.31 -18.33
CA THR A 175 -18.66 9.99 -17.92
C THR A 175 -19.40 9.09 -18.91
N GLU A 176 -18.93 8.96 -20.16
CA GLU A 176 -19.58 8.10 -21.16
C GLU A 176 -19.42 6.59 -20.91
N ASP A 177 -18.44 6.18 -20.09
CA ASP A 177 -18.24 4.79 -19.67
C ASP A 177 -18.76 4.49 -18.25
N ALA A 178 -19.36 5.49 -17.58
CA ALA A 178 -19.93 5.32 -16.25
C ALA A 178 -21.03 4.23 -16.28
N GLY A 179 -20.90 3.21 -15.42
CA GLY A 179 -21.82 2.07 -15.38
C GLY A 179 -21.39 0.86 -16.21
N ARG A 180 -20.49 1.00 -17.20
CA ARG A 180 -20.04 -0.13 -18.03
C ARG A 180 -18.99 -0.98 -17.31
N GLU A 181 -18.03 -0.34 -16.65
CA GLU A 181 -16.97 -1.04 -15.91
C GLU A 181 -17.37 -1.46 -14.49
N ASP A 182 -18.47 -0.93 -13.95
CA ASP A 182 -18.97 -1.19 -12.59
C ASP A 182 -19.36 -2.65 -12.33
N SER A 183 -19.61 -3.42 -13.39
CA SER A 183 -19.97 -4.84 -13.30
C SER A 183 -18.76 -5.78 -13.27
N THR A 184 -17.55 -5.26 -13.49
CA THR A 184 -16.34 -6.06 -13.62
C THR A 184 -15.42 -5.90 -12.41
N ASN A 185 -14.98 -7.02 -11.84
CA ASN A 185 -14.05 -7.00 -10.71
C ASN A 185 -12.64 -6.70 -11.22
N HIS A 186 -11.98 -5.73 -10.59
CA HIS A 186 -10.61 -5.33 -10.92
C HIS A 186 -9.67 -5.60 -9.75
N LEU A 187 -8.41 -5.91 -10.09
CA LEU A 187 -7.30 -5.94 -9.15
C LEU A 187 -6.35 -4.78 -9.47
N LEU A 188 -6.06 -3.94 -8.49
CA LEU A 188 -5.09 -2.85 -8.60
C LEU A 188 -3.88 -3.18 -7.72
N LEU A 189 -2.69 -2.88 -8.21
CA LEU A 189 -1.44 -3.32 -7.60
C LEU A 189 -0.49 -2.14 -7.42
N TRP A 190 0.08 -2.01 -6.21
CA TRP A 190 1.09 -1.02 -5.87
C TRP A 190 2.34 -1.71 -5.34
N LYS A 191 3.49 -1.34 -5.91
CA LYS A 191 4.79 -1.73 -5.38
C LYS A 191 5.13 -0.87 -4.18
N VAL A 192 5.46 -1.51 -3.06
CA VAL A 192 5.79 -0.90 -1.75
C VAL A 192 7.08 -1.45 -1.17
#